data_AF-A0A517SNP7-F1
#
_entry.id   AF-A0A517SNP7-F1
#
_cell.length_a   1.000
_cell.length_b   1.000
_cell.length_c   1.000
_cell.angle_alpha   90.00
_cell.angle_beta   90.00
_cell.angle_gamma   90.00
#
_symmetry.space_group_name_H-M   'P 1'
#
loop_
_entity.id
_entity.type
_entity.pdbx_description
1 polymer ?
#
loop_
_entity_poly.entity_id
_entity_poly.type
_entity_poly.pdbx_seq_one_letter_code
_entity_poly.pdbx_strand_id
1 'polypeptide(L)'
;MNISQQIVKAIMALAILAMSASTGSAQDQPNILVIWGDDIGMTNISAYSRGLVGYHTPNIDRIAKEGMLFTDYYGEQSCTAGRSSFITGQSV
;
A
#
# COMPACT_ATOMS: atom_id res chain seq x y z
N MET A 1 43.62 -23.68 -7.09
CA MET A 1 42.73 -22.64 -7.67
C MET A 1 43.38 -21.29 -7.40
N ASN A 2 43.79 -20.55 -8.44
CA ASN A 2 44.67 -19.39 -8.27
C ASN A 2 43.94 -18.22 -7.58
N ILE A 3 44.58 -17.58 -6.61
CA ILE A 3 44.08 -16.41 -5.85
C ILE A 3 43.53 -15.31 -6.78
N SER A 4 44.16 -15.12 -7.94
CA SER A 4 43.70 -14.23 -9.01
C SER A 4 42.25 -14.52 -9.47
N GLN A 5 41.86 -15.80 -9.60
CA GLN A 5 40.51 -16.16 -10.02
C GLN A 5 39.46 -15.93 -8.92
N GLN A 6 39.83 -16.00 -7.63
CA GLN A 6 38.89 -15.69 -6.55
C GLN A 6 38.61 -14.19 -6.46
N ILE A 7 39.63 -13.35 -6.67
CA ILE A 7 39.50 -11.89 -6.69
C ILE A 7 38.57 -11.45 -7.83
N VAL A 8 38.75 -12.00 -9.03
CA VAL A 8 37.90 -11.69 -10.20
C VAL A 8 36.43 -12.07 -9.94
N LYS A 9 36.18 -13.24 -9.32
CA LYS A 9 34.82 -13.68 -8.97
C LYS A 9 34.17 -12.78 -7.92
N ALA A 10 34.93 -12.35 -6.91
CA ALA A 10 34.44 -11.43 -5.88
C ALA A 10 34.07 -10.06 -6.47
N ILE A 11 34.89 -9.52 -7.39
CA ILE A 11 34.62 -8.26 -8.09
C ILE A 11 33.37 -8.38 -8.97
N MET A 12 33.22 -9.48 -9.72
CA MET A 12 32.00 -9.72 -10.50
C MET A 12 30.76 -9.83 -9.62
N ALA A 13 30.83 -10.57 -8.50
CA ALA A 13 29.69 -10.71 -7.59
C ALA A 13 29.28 -9.36 -6.98
N LEU A 14 30.26 -8.52 -6.62
CA LEU A 14 30.01 -7.18 -6.09
C LEU A 14 29.41 -6.24 -7.15
N ALA A 15 29.86 -6.34 -8.40
CA ALA A 15 29.30 -5.58 -9.51
C ALA A 15 27.84 -5.95 -9.82
N ILE A 16 27.51 -7.24 -9.80
CA ILE A 16 26.12 -7.72 -9.99
C ILE A 16 25.21 -7.22 -8.85
N LEU A 17 25.71 -7.21 -7.62
CA LEU A 17 24.97 -6.70 -6.47
C LEU A 17 24.72 -5.18 -6.59
N ALA A 18 25.69 -4.42 -7.08
CA ALA A 18 25.56 -2.98 -7.31
C ALA A 18 24.57 -2.65 -8.44
N MET A 19 24.52 -3.46 -9.50
CA MET A 19 23.55 -3.27 -10.60
C MET A 19 22.11 -3.62 -10.21
N SER A 20 21.90 -4.38 -9.13
CA SER A 20 20.57 -4.73 -8.62
C SER A 20 19.93 -3.61 -7.78
N ALA A 21 20.70 -2.56 -7.45
CA ALA A 21 20.25 -1.46 -6.61
C ALA A 21 19.57 -0.32 -7.38
N SER A 22 19.20 -0.51 -8.65
CA SER A 22 18.37 0.44 -9.39
C SER A 22 16.94 0.42 -8.82
N THR A 23 16.75 1.08 -7.68
CA THR A 23 15.43 1.44 -7.18
C THR A 23 14.78 2.34 -8.22
N GLY A 24 13.65 1.92 -8.79
CA GLY A 24 12.91 2.73 -9.74
C GLY A 24 12.71 4.14 -9.17
N SER A 25 13.07 5.16 -9.95
CA SER A 25 12.80 6.55 -9.57
C SER A 25 11.33 6.66 -9.23
N ALA A 26 11.01 7.13 -8.02
CA ALA A 26 9.65 7.55 -7.72
C ALA A 26 9.26 8.57 -8.80
N GLN A 27 8.08 8.41 -9.39
CA GLN A 27 7.61 9.39 -10.35
C GLN A 27 7.41 10.72 -9.61
N ASP A 28 7.93 11.82 -10.17
CA ASP A 28 7.82 13.16 -9.58
C ASP A 28 6.37 13.53 -9.22
N GLN A 29 5.41 12.95 -9.96
CA GLN A 29 3.99 13.00 -9.67
C GLN A 29 3.39 11.59 -9.71
N PRO A 30 3.13 10.96 -8.56
CA PRO A 30 2.47 9.66 -8.52
C PRO A 30 1.01 9.80 -8.94
N ASN A 31 0.47 8.75 -9.56
CA ASN A 31 -0.98 8.65 -9.79
C ASN A 31 -1.70 8.39 -8.46
N ILE A 32 -2.79 9.11 -8.21
CA ILE A 32 -3.61 8.94 -7.01
C ILE A 32 -4.95 8.35 -7.41
N LEU A 33 -5.29 7.18 -6.85
CA LEU A 33 -6.61 6.54 -7.00
C LEU A 33 -7.26 6.43 -5.63
N VAL A 34 -8.48 6.98 -5.53
CA VAL A 34 -9.34 6.84 -4.34
C VAL A 34 -10.44 5.84 -4.66
N ILE A 35 -10.53 4.77 -3.87
CA ILE A 35 -11.65 3.81 -3.91
C ILE A 35 -12.55 4.10 -2.71
N TRP A 36 -13.79 4.50 -2.97
CA TRP A 36 -14.74 4.88 -1.92
C TRP A 36 -15.94 3.93 -1.91
N GLY A 37 -16.05 3.11 -0.86
CA GLY A 37 -17.24 2.28 -0.63
C GLY A 37 -18.39 3.07 -0.01
N ASP A 38 -19.61 2.87 -0.49
CA ASP A 38 -20.84 3.45 0.06
C ASP A 38 -21.42 2.51 1.13
N ASP A 39 -21.81 3.06 2.28
CA ASP A 39 -22.39 2.31 3.41
C ASP A 39 -21.59 1.07 3.86
N ILE A 40 -20.26 1.14 3.81
CA ILE A 40 -19.36 0.07 4.26
C ILE A 40 -18.94 0.30 5.72
N GLY A 41 -19.35 -0.60 6.61
CA GLY A 41 -18.88 -0.65 7.99
C GLY A 41 -17.49 -1.28 8.11
N MET A 42 -16.75 -0.95 9.17
CA MET A 42 -15.40 -1.47 9.43
C MET A 42 -15.38 -3.02 9.42
N THR A 43 -16.39 -3.65 10.02
CA THR A 43 -16.47 -5.11 10.11
C THR A 43 -16.69 -5.79 8.75
N ASN A 44 -17.20 -5.07 7.75
CA ASN A 44 -17.41 -5.63 6.40
C ASN A 44 -16.10 -5.95 5.66
N ILE A 45 -14.98 -5.35 6.10
CA ILE A 45 -13.66 -5.53 5.49
C ILE A 45 -12.83 -6.51 6.33
N SER A 46 -12.36 -7.60 5.72
CA SER A 46 -11.67 -8.67 6.47
C SER A 46 -10.31 -8.28 7.02
N ALA A 47 -9.66 -7.26 6.47
CA ALA A 47 -8.46 -6.66 7.06
C ALA A 47 -8.69 -6.14 8.49
N TYR A 48 -9.90 -5.65 8.82
CA TYR A 48 -10.25 -5.17 10.16
C TYR A 48 -10.90 -6.26 11.02
N SER A 49 -11.87 -6.99 10.47
CA SER A 49 -12.62 -8.00 11.23
C SER A 49 -11.91 -9.34 11.36
N ARG A 50 -10.82 -9.56 10.63
CA ARG A 50 -10.11 -10.85 10.53
C ARG A 50 -11.05 -11.98 10.09
N GLY A 51 -12.03 -11.65 9.25
CA GLY A 51 -13.03 -12.61 8.74
C GLY A 51 -14.11 -13.02 9.74
N LEU A 52 -14.20 -12.37 10.91
CA LEU A 52 -15.13 -12.73 11.99
C LEU A 52 -16.59 -12.81 11.52
N VAL A 53 -16.99 -11.94 10.60
CA VAL A 53 -18.37 -11.84 10.09
C VAL A 53 -18.57 -12.59 8.76
N GLY A 54 -17.61 -13.44 8.36
CA GLY A 54 -17.69 -14.27 7.15
C GLY A 54 -17.37 -13.57 5.83
N TYR A 55 -17.12 -12.25 5.84
CA TYR A 55 -16.64 -11.55 4.64
C TYR A 55 -15.16 -11.84 4.40
N HIS A 56 -14.81 -12.00 3.13
CA HIS A 56 -13.44 -12.12 2.65
C HIS A 56 -13.23 -11.12 1.52
N THR A 57 -12.32 -10.16 1.74
CA THR A 57 -12.01 -9.07 0.81
C THR A 57 -10.55 -9.17 0.34
N PRO A 58 -10.13 -10.25 -0.35
CA PRO A 58 -8.72 -10.56 -0.57
C PRO A 58 -7.96 -9.45 -1.31
N ASN A 59 -8.61 -8.70 -2.20
CA ASN A 59 -8.01 -7.57 -2.89
C ASN A 59 -7.79 -6.35 -1.97
N ILE A 60 -8.70 -6.07 -1.05
CA ILE A 60 -8.58 -4.98 -0.07
C ILE A 60 -7.57 -5.37 1.01
N ASP A 61 -7.60 -6.63 1.46
CA ASP A 61 -6.65 -7.17 2.42
C ASP A 61 -5.21 -7.10 1.90
N ARG A 62 -5.01 -7.34 0.59
CA ARG A 62 -3.72 -7.14 -0.07
C ARG A 62 -3.26 -5.68 0.01
N ILE A 63 -4.15 -4.72 -0.27
CA ILE A 63 -3.83 -3.27 -0.18
C ILE A 63 -3.42 -2.90 1.25
N ALA A 64 -4.15 -3.39 2.25
CA ALA A 64 -3.81 -3.16 3.65
C ALA A 64 -2.44 -3.74 4.04
N LYS A 65 -2.10 -4.93 3.54
CA LYS A 65 -0.82 -5.61 3.80
C LYS A 65 0.37 -4.95 3.09
N GLU A 66 0.17 -4.46 1.88
CA GLU A 66 1.21 -3.81 1.07
C GLU A 66 1.39 -2.33 1.40
N GLY A 67 0.45 -1.75 2.14
CA GLY A 67 0.44 -0.35 2.53
C GLY A 67 0.27 -0.15 4.02
N MET A 68 -0.72 0.67 4.38
CA MET A 68 -1.05 1.03 5.74
C MET A 68 -2.53 0.77 6.02
N LEU A 69 -2.83 0.34 7.25
CA LEU A 69 -4.18 0.18 7.76
C LEU A 69 -4.42 1.21 8.87
N PHE A 70 -5.44 2.05 8.72
CA PHE A 70 -5.80 3.04 9.73
C PHE A 70 -6.75 2.44 10.76
N THR A 71 -6.33 2.35 12.02
CA THR A 71 -7.21 1.87 13.11
C THR A 71 -8.26 2.89 13.53
N ASP A 72 -7.95 4.17 13.32
CA ASP A 72 -8.75 5.30 13.74
C ASP A 72 -8.97 6.23 12.55
N TYR A 73 -10.20 6.26 12.03
CA TYR A 73 -10.63 7.15 10.97
C TYR A 73 -12.10 7.55 11.20
N TYR A 74 -12.42 8.81 10.93
CA TYR A 74 -13.73 9.39 11.22
C TYR A 74 -14.25 10.12 9.98
N GLY A 75 -15.57 10.14 9.82
CA GLY A 75 -16.23 10.83 8.72
C GLY A 75 -17.68 11.14 9.05
N GLU A 76 -18.28 11.99 8.23
CA GLU A 76 -19.68 12.37 8.38
C GLU A 76 -20.62 11.19 8.15
N GLN A 77 -21.66 11.06 8.97
CA GLN A 77 -22.68 10.00 8.86
C GLN A 77 -23.73 10.34 7.79
N SER A 78 -23.29 10.82 6.63
CA SER A 78 -24.16 11.14 5.50
C SER A 78 -23.36 11.03 4.21
N CYS A 79 -23.92 10.34 3.22
CA CYS A 79 -23.25 10.11 1.94
C CYS A 79 -22.96 11.43 1.21
N THR A 80 -23.85 12.44 1.33
CA THR A 80 -23.67 13.76 0.72
C THR A 80 -22.65 14.59 1.47
N ALA A 81 -22.82 14.72 2.79
CA ALA A 81 -21.91 15.50 3.63
C ALA A 81 -20.49 14.92 3.61
N GLY A 82 -20.34 13.62 3.81
CA GLY A 82 -19.03 12.95 3.82
C GLY A 82 -18.29 13.11 2.50
N ARG A 83 -18.98 12.91 1.36
CA ARG A 83 -18.39 13.13 0.03
C ARG A 83 -18.04 14.60 -0.22
N SER A 84 -18.89 15.53 0.21
CA SER A 84 -18.59 16.96 0.12
C SER A 84 -17.33 17.31 0.94
N SER A 85 -17.26 16.86 2.19
CA SER A 85 -16.14 17.16 3.09
C SER A 85 -14.81 16.59 2.61
N PHE A 86 -14.78 15.39 2.04
CA PHE A 86 -13.57 14.83 1.46
C PHE A 86 -13.08 15.58 0.22
N ILE A 87 -13.99 15.93 -0.70
CA ILE A 87 -13.63 16.62 -1.96
C ILE A 87 -13.16 18.05 -1.68
N THR A 88 -13.81 18.73 -0.74
CA THR A 88 -13.55 20.16 -0.47
C THR A 88 -12.55 20.40 0.66
N GLY A 89 -12.32 19.41 1.52
CA GLY A 89 -11.51 19.56 2.74
C GLY A 89 -12.18 20.41 3.82
N GLN A 90 -13.51 20.55 3.80
CA GLN A 90 -14.26 21.38 4.75
C GLN A 90 -15.27 20.57 5.56
N SER A 91 -15.44 20.89 6.84
CA SER A 91 -16.52 20.34 7.66
C SER A 91 -17.87 20.94 7.27
N VAL A 92 -18.93 20.14 7.32
CA VAL A 92 -20.32 20.60 7.15
C VAL A 92 -21.01 20.87 8.48
#